data_AF-A7SU26-F1
#
_entry.id   AF-A7SU26-F1
#
_cell.length_a   1.000
_cell.length_b   1.000
_cell.length_c   1.000
_cell.angle_alpha   90.00
_cell.angle_beta   90.00
_cell.angle_gamma   90.00
#
_symmetry.space_group_name_H-M   'P 1'
#
loop_
_entity.id
_entity.type
_entity.pdbx_description
1 polymer ?
#
loop_
_entity_poly.entity_id
_entity_poly.type
_entity_poly.pdbx_seq_one_letter_code
_entity_poly.pdbx_strand_id
1 'polypeptide(L)'
;MPTPGTPTTPTPTDKVTVLIRCGISFLGDIDVIRQQFTCELWMTASWREPKLAGKKNEEVKWDNEWSPKISFSNSLLLDRVYKGRRLYYEENSTVPLAQEVYKIRGTFKEQFSLEQFPVDLQELSIIISSDWSDRTVTFEKDMAKPDYLRQQTFSSPRDWVLYPHVHTDTATQEGEGLGPNDRSYPVYIITAHVRRRAVHYFWNTAVVMSVLTALSFASFAIPPQQTADRLTVTLLLLLISVAYKFVTSLHLPRTSYLTFLDKYQLGNLLFISFIAVLNTIAVAVESRDTYDMVCLYAGLALYVILQCMAGILTLHKHYVVNGELKKFTRKYEIRNDEIERLRRERDWYAERSKQPKTPAPSIILTPVSRLPKFSANGYSPARQGAPLASPDDTLGISNKSYV
;
A
#
# COMPACT_ATOMS: atom_id res chain seq x y z
N MET A 1 17.53 -34.57 -53.68
CA MET A 1 16.45 -33.93 -52.87
C MET A 1 16.89 -33.92 -51.41
N PRO A 2 16.55 -32.89 -50.62
CA PRO A 2 17.25 -32.61 -49.36
C PRO A 2 16.81 -33.51 -48.20
N THR A 3 17.72 -33.66 -47.23
CA THR A 3 17.54 -34.37 -45.97
C THR A 3 16.67 -33.61 -44.96
N PRO A 4 16.06 -34.28 -43.97
CA PRO A 4 15.35 -33.61 -42.88
C PRO A 4 16.32 -32.79 -42.03
N GLY A 5 16.02 -31.51 -41.81
CA GLY A 5 16.80 -30.65 -40.93
C GLY A 5 16.68 -31.09 -39.47
N THR A 6 17.83 -31.21 -38.80
CA THR A 6 17.92 -31.43 -37.35
C THR A 6 17.19 -30.32 -36.58
N PRO A 7 16.43 -30.61 -35.51
CA PRO A 7 15.84 -29.55 -34.69
C PRO A 7 16.96 -28.74 -34.02
N THR A 8 17.01 -27.45 -34.33
CA THR A 8 17.91 -26.52 -33.63
C THR A 8 17.53 -26.43 -32.16
N THR A 9 18.41 -26.91 -31.29
CA THR A 9 18.30 -26.77 -29.83
C THR A 9 18.08 -25.29 -29.48
N PRO A 10 17.12 -24.94 -28.60
CA PRO A 10 16.92 -23.55 -28.22
C PRO A 10 18.15 -23.01 -27.51
N THR A 11 18.69 -21.91 -28.01
CA THR A 11 19.59 -21.02 -27.26
C THR A 11 18.90 -20.55 -25.97
N PRO A 12 19.67 -20.13 -24.94
CA PRO A 12 19.07 -19.66 -23.69
C PRO A 12 18.13 -18.50 -24.00
N THR A 13 16.84 -18.65 -23.69
CA THR A 13 15.87 -17.56 -23.81
C THR A 13 16.18 -16.51 -22.76
N ASP A 14 16.81 -15.41 -23.17
CA ASP A 14 16.99 -14.23 -22.34
C ASP A 14 15.61 -13.74 -21.84
N LYS A 15 15.43 -13.74 -20.52
CA LYS A 15 14.19 -13.31 -19.88
C LYS A 15 14.02 -11.81 -20.06
N VAL A 16 12.90 -11.38 -20.65
CA VAL A 16 12.64 -9.96 -20.91
C VAL A 16 12.09 -9.31 -19.64
N THR A 17 12.90 -8.48 -18.98
CA THR A 17 12.43 -7.64 -17.88
C THR A 17 11.66 -6.43 -18.41
N VAL A 18 10.42 -6.28 -17.94
CA VAL A 18 9.47 -5.21 -18.28
C VAL A 18 9.30 -4.31 -17.07
N LEU A 19 9.83 -3.09 -17.19
CA LEU A 19 9.78 -2.04 -16.17
C LEU A 19 8.42 -1.34 -16.21
N ILE A 20 7.64 -1.49 -15.14
CA ILE A 20 6.33 -0.87 -14.97
C ILE A 20 6.43 0.39 -14.12
N ARG A 21 5.88 1.49 -14.63
CA ARG A 21 5.58 2.71 -13.89
C ARG A 21 4.08 2.95 -13.89
N CYS A 22 3.52 3.41 -12.78
CA CYS A 22 2.09 3.65 -12.64
C CYS A 22 1.75 5.03 -12.07
N GLY A 23 0.52 5.46 -12.30
CA GLY A 23 0.02 6.77 -11.90
C GLY A 23 -1.50 6.75 -11.80
N ILE A 24 -2.04 6.81 -10.59
CA ILE A 24 -3.49 6.81 -10.35
C ILE A 24 -4.00 8.24 -10.48
N SER A 25 -4.80 8.49 -11.52
CA SER A 25 -5.31 9.80 -11.89
C SER A 25 -6.74 10.08 -11.42
N PHE A 26 -7.53 9.02 -11.19
CA PHE A 26 -8.84 9.05 -10.53
C PHE A 26 -9.02 7.74 -9.78
N LEU A 27 -9.69 7.80 -8.63
CA LEU A 27 -10.09 6.64 -7.85
C LEU A 27 -11.45 6.95 -7.21
N GLY A 28 -12.36 6.00 -7.18
CA GLY A 28 -13.72 6.31 -6.73
C GLY A 28 -14.68 5.13 -6.78
N ASP A 29 -15.93 5.44 -6.48
CA ASP A 29 -17.09 4.57 -6.69
C ASP A 29 -16.89 3.18 -6.07
N ILE A 30 -16.35 3.19 -4.84
CA ILE A 30 -16.01 2.01 -4.03
C ILE A 30 -17.31 1.37 -3.54
N ASP A 31 -17.78 0.34 -4.25
CA ASP A 31 -18.97 -0.43 -3.89
C ASP A 31 -18.56 -1.68 -3.11
N VAL A 32 -18.68 -1.56 -1.80
CA VAL A 32 -18.36 -2.63 -0.83
C VAL A 32 -19.31 -3.83 -0.98
N ILE A 33 -20.55 -3.61 -1.44
CA ILE A 33 -21.57 -4.67 -1.60
C ILE A 33 -21.26 -5.48 -2.87
N ARG A 34 -20.92 -4.81 -3.96
CA ARG A 34 -20.55 -5.45 -5.24
C ARG A 34 -19.09 -5.91 -5.32
N GLN A 35 -18.27 -5.61 -4.30
CA GLN A 35 -16.85 -5.98 -4.26
C GLN A 35 -16.07 -5.41 -5.46
N GLN A 36 -16.26 -4.11 -5.73
CA GLN A 36 -15.64 -3.42 -6.86
C GLN A 36 -15.30 -1.96 -6.56
N PHE A 37 -14.40 -1.37 -7.36
CA PHE A 37 -14.08 0.06 -7.36
C PHE A 37 -13.74 0.56 -8.77
N THR A 38 -13.88 1.86 -9.02
CA THR A 38 -13.54 2.49 -10.30
C THR A 38 -12.22 3.25 -10.22
N CYS A 39 -11.36 3.11 -11.23
CA CYS A 39 -10.06 3.76 -11.31
C CYS A 39 -9.74 4.28 -12.72
N GLU A 40 -9.05 5.43 -12.81
CA GLU A 40 -8.36 5.87 -14.02
C GLU A 40 -6.84 5.78 -13.79
N LEU A 41 -6.22 4.79 -14.43
CA LEU A 41 -4.81 4.45 -14.33
C LEU A 41 -4.05 4.96 -15.58
N TRP A 42 -2.93 5.62 -15.35
CA TRP A 42 -1.90 5.84 -16.36
C TRP A 42 -0.71 4.94 -16.03
N MET A 43 -0.27 4.13 -16.99
CA MET A 43 0.81 3.17 -16.81
C MET A 43 1.74 3.18 -18.01
N THR A 44 3.04 2.96 -17.79
CA THR A 44 4.00 2.71 -18.87
C THR A 44 4.77 1.42 -18.58
N ALA A 45 4.80 0.53 -19.57
CA ALA A 45 5.58 -0.70 -19.54
C ALA A 45 6.75 -0.57 -20.52
N SER A 46 7.99 -0.71 -20.04
CA SER A 46 9.21 -0.42 -20.80
C SER A 46 10.16 -1.61 -20.79
N TRP A 47 10.74 -1.97 -21.92
CA TRP A 47 11.74 -3.04 -22.02
C TRP A 47 12.86 -2.65 -22.98
N ARG A 48 14.02 -3.28 -22.85
CA ARG A 48 15.14 -3.11 -23.78
C ARG A 48 14.92 -4.00 -25.00
N GLU A 49 15.02 -3.43 -26.19
CA GLU A 49 14.81 -4.18 -27.45
C GLU A 49 16.03 -4.04 -28.38
N PRO A 50 17.00 -4.96 -28.29
CA PRO A 50 18.21 -4.92 -29.12
C PRO A 50 17.94 -4.98 -30.63
N LYS A 51 16.83 -5.60 -31.07
CA LYS A 51 16.51 -5.74 -32.51
C LYS A 51 16.11 -4.42 -33.20
N LEU A 52 15.77 -3.41 -32.40
CA LEU A 52 15.38 -2.08 -32.90
C LEU A 52 16.52 -1.06 -32.81
N ALA A 53 17.74 -1.46 -32.44
CA ALA A 53 18.89 -0.59 -32.39
C ALA A 53 19.16 0.09 -33.75
N GLY A 54 19.36 1.42 -33.70
CA GLY A 54 19.57 2.27 -34.87
C GLY A 54 18.29 2.79 -35.54
N LYS A 55 17.11 2.21 -35.27
CA LYS A 55 15.83 2.70 -35.81
C LYS A 55 15.30 3.90 -35.04
N LYS A 56 14.52 4.74 -35.72
CA LYS A 56 13.68 5.79 -35.12
C LYS A 56 12.27 5.29 -34.85
N ASN A 57 11.54 6.03 -34.02
CA ASN A 57 10.18 5.67 -33.59
C ASN A 57 9.18 5.55 -34.75
N GLU A 58 9.34 6.37 -35.79
CA GLU A 58 8.48 6.44 -36.98
C GLU A 58 8.71 5.27 -37.94
N GLU A 59 9.87 4.60 -37.84
CA GLU A 59 10.30 3.50 -38.71
C GLU A 59 9.84 2.13 -38.18
N VAL A 60 9.29 2.07 -36.96
CA VAL A 60 8.90 0.83 -36.28
C VAL A 60 7.46 0.45 -36.62
N LYS A 61 7.28 -0.68 -37.31
CA LYS A 61 5.96 -1.30 -37.54
C LYS A 61 5.56 -2.14 -36.33
N TRP A 62 5.12 -1.45 -35.28
CA TRP A 62 4.87 -2.00 -33.95
C TRP A 62 3.98 -3.25 -33.86
N ASP A 63 3.09 -3.51 -34.84
CA ASP A 63 2.21 -4.68 -34.82
C ASP A 63 2.92 -5.99 -35.18
N ASN A 64 4.12 -5.90 -35.77
CA ASN A 64 4.98 -7.05 -36.08
C ASN A 64 6.09 -7.27 -35.03
N GLU A 65 6.24 -6.37 -34.08
CA GLU A 65 7.31 -6.40 -33.07
C GLU A 65 6.85 -7.10 -31.79
N TRP A 66 7.80 -7.50 -30.93
CA TRP A 66 7.47 -8.09 -29.64
C TRP A 66 6.76 -7.07 -28.73
N SER A 67 5.80 -7.53 -27.95
CA SER A 67 5.14 -6.73 -26.91
C SER A 67 4.87 -7.58 -25.67
N PRO A 68 4.80 -6.97 -24.47
CA PRO A 68 4.65 -7.69 -23.20
C PRO A 68 3.25 -8.27 -22.97
N LYS A 69 2.31 -8.11 -23.91
CA LYS A 69 0.94 -8.67 -23.88
C LYS A 69 0.28 -8.56 -22.50
N ILE A 70 0.22 -7.33 -21.99
CA ILE A 70 -0.30 -7.04 -20.66
C ILE A 70 -1.83 -7.10 -20.65
N SER A 71 -2.38 -7.84 -19.68
CA SER A 71 -3.81 -7.94 -19.38
C SER A 71 -4.11 -7.56 -17.91
N PHE A 72 -5.39 -7.30 -17.59
CA PHE A 72 -5.83 -6.84 -16.26
C PHE A 72 -6.72 -7.90 -15.62
N SER A 73 -6.10 -8.78 -14.82
CA SER A 73 -6.71 -10.01 -14.30
C SER A 73 -7.96 -9.78 -13.44
N ASN A 74 -8.02 -8.68 -12.69
CA ASN A 74 -9.18 -8.32 -11.86
C ASN A 74 -10.08 -7.23 -12.47
N SER A 75 -9.95 -6.92 -13.77
CA SER A 75 -10.87 -5.99 -14.43
C SER A 75 -12.25 -6.62 -14.68
N LEU A 76 -13.31 -5.87 -14.38
CA LEU A 76 -14.71 -6.25 -14.67
C LEU A 76 -15.21 -5.54 -15.94
N LEU A 77 -14.85 -4.27 -16.10
CA LEU A 77 -15.23 -3.44 -17.23
C LEU A 77 -14.11 -2.44 -17.52
N LEU A 78 -13.70 -2.31 -18.78
CA LEU A 78 -12.72 -1.33 -19.24
C LEU A 78 -13.41 -0.35 -20.19
N ASP A 79 -13.87 0.79 -19.65
CA ASP A 79 -14.62 1.82 -20.40
C ASP A 79 -13.78 2.45 -21.51
N ARG A 80 -12.49 2.66 -21.23
CA ARG A 80 -11.55 3.32 -22.15
C ARG A 80 -10.17 2.71 -21.97
N VAL A 81 -9.58 2.27 -23.09
CA VAL A 81 -8.19 1.83 -23.17
C VAL A 81 -7.53 2.58 -24.31
N TYR A 82 -6.70 3.57 -23.99
CA TYR A 82 -5.76 4.14 -24.94
C TYR A 82 -4.41 3.41 -24.80
N LYS A 83 -3.91 2.90 -25.92
CA LYS A 83 -2.60 2.25 -26.01
C LYS A 83 -1.72 3.02 -27.00
N GLY A 84 -0.74 3.74 -26.48
CA GLY A 84 0.34 4.35 -27.26
C GLY A 84 1.58 3.45 -27.24
N ARG A 85 2.45 3.59 -28.23
CA ARG A 85 3.78 2.94 -28.26
C ARG A 85 4.84 3.98 -28.61
N ARG A 86 6.03 3.87 -28.03
CA ARG A 86 7.18 4.70 -28.38
C ARG A 86 8.51 3.99 -28.20
N LEU A 87 9.48 4.32 -29.06
CA LEU A 87 10.89 3.92 -28.95
C LEU A 87 11.71 5.14 -28.50
N TYR A 88 12.59 4.97 -27.51
CA TYR A 88 13.54 6.01 -27.10
C TYR A 88 14.88 5.41 -26.69
N TYR A 89 15.94 6.23 -26.71
CA TYR A 89 17.28 5.85 -26.26
C TYR A 89 17.54 6.53 -24.91
N GLU A 90 18.16 5.80 -23.98
CA GLU A 90 18.78 6.42 -22.80
C GLU A 90 20.12 7.05 -23.19
N GLU A 91 20.50 8.14 -22.52
CA GLU A 91 21.81 8.77 -22.72
C GLU A 91 22.94 7.74 -22.49
N ASN A 92 23.78 7.55 -23.50
CA ASN A 92 24.86 6.56 -23.57
C ASN A 92 24.45 5.07 -23.74
N SER A 93 23.17 4.75 -23.99
CA SER A 93 22.75 3.39 -24.36
C SER A 93 22.73 3.19 -25.88
N THR A 94 23.39 2.13 -26.36
CA THR A 94 23.27 1.66 -27.76
C THR A 94 21.99 0.86 -28.01
N VAL A 95 21.37 0.34 -26.95
CA VAL A 95 20.12 -0.44 -27.00
C VAL A 95 18.94 0.49 -26.69
N PRO A 96 17.91 0.58 -27.55
CA PRO A 96 16.74 1.39 -27.27
C PRO A 96 15.82 0.72 -26.24
N LEU A 97 15.04 1.55 -25.55
CA LEU A 97 13.88 1.11 -24.80
C LEU A 97 12.63 1.29 -25.65
N ALA A 98 11.92 0.18 -25.86
CA ALA A 98 10.54 0.18 -26.33
C ALA A 98 9.61 0.38 -25.12
N GLN A 99 8.55 1.17 -25.30
CA GLN A 99 7.60 1.44 -24.23
C GLN A 99 6.16 1.49 -24.75
N GLU A 100 5.26 0.75 -24.09
CA GLU A 100 3.81 0.88 -24.28
C GLU A 100 3.23 1.77 -23.17
N VAL A 101 2.42 2.75 -23.58
CA VAL A 101 1.74 3.70 -22.70
C VAL A 101 0.26 3.35 -22.66
N TYR A 102 -0.21 3.00 -21.48
CA TYR A 102 -1.60 2.65 -21.20
C TYR A 102 -2.27 3.79 -20.46
N LYS A 103 -3.38 4.30 -20.99
CA LYS A 103 -4.31 5.15 -20.24
C LYS A 103 -5.65 4.46 -20.19
N ILE A 104 -6.03 4.02 -19.00
CA ILE A 104 -7.15 3.10 -18.77
C ILE A 104 -8.13 3.72 -17.79
N ARG A 105 -9.42 3.65 -18.10
CA ARG A 105 -10.50 3.85 -17.15
C ARG A 105 -11.32 2.58 -17.09
N GLY A 106 -11.57 2.08 -15.88
CA GLY A 106 -12.33 0.84 -15.70
C GLY A 106 -12.73 0.58 -14.26
N THR A 107 -13.55 -0.46 -14.10
CA THR A 107 -14.00 -1.00 -12.82
C THR A 107 -13.25 -2.30 -12.54
N PHE A 108 -12.67 -2.41 -11.35
CA PHE A 108 -11.85 -3.53 -10.89
C PHE A 108 -12.56 -4.23 -9.73
N LYS A 109 -12.42 -5.56 -9.66
CA LYS A 109 -12.94 -6.39 -8.58
C LYS A 109 -11.95 -6.41 -7.42
N GLU A 110 -12.46 -6.24 -6.20
CA GLU A 110 -11.67 -6.23 -4.97
C GLU A 110 -12.42 -6.92 -3.82
N GLN A 111 -11.73 -7.80 -3.09
CA GLN A 111 -12.33 -8.56 -1.99
C GLN A 111 -12.13 -7.82 -0.65
N PHE A 112 -13.06 -6.90 -0.36
CA PHE A 112 -13.01 -6.12 0.89
C PHE A 112 -13.02 -6.98 2.15
N SER A 113 -12.12 -6.67 3.08
CA SER A 113 -12.04 -7.29 4.41
C SER A 113 -12.75 -6.43 5.46
N LEU A 114 -13.88 -6.91 5.97
CA LEU A 114 -14.77 -6.14 6.83
C LEU A 114 -14.73 -6.56 8.31
N GLU A 115 -13.82 -7.44 8.70
CA GLU A 115 -13.69 -7.90 10.09
C GLU A 115 -13.50 -6.74 11.10
N GLN A 116 -12.84 -5.66 10.65
CA GLN A 116 -12.57 -4.46 11.44
C GLN A 116 -13.59 -3.34 11.23
N PHE A 117 -14.64 -3.55 10.43
CA PHE A 117 -15.67 -2.54 10.17
C PHE A 117 -16.31 -2.03 11.49
N PRO A 118 -16.45 -0.70 11.70
CA PRO A 118 -16.31 0.38 10.72
C PRO A 118 -14.94 1.10 10.74
N VAL A 119 -13.94 0.59 11.45
CA VAL A 119 -12.59 1.17 11.55
C VAL A 119 -11.60 0.51 10.57
N ASP A 120 -12.11 0.01 9.45
CA ASP A 120 -11.38 -0.75 8.44
C ASP A 120 -10.45 0.07 7.54
N LEU A 121 -9.34 -0.57 7.18
CA LEU A 121 -8.44 -0.21 6.08
C LEU A 121 -8.75 -1.17 4.92
N GLN A 122 -8.86 -0.64 3.71
CA GLN A 122 -8.98 -1.44 2.49
C GLN A 122 -7.81 -1.16 1.56
N GLU A 123 -7.30 -2.23 0.97
CA GLU A 123 -6.33 -2.23 -0.11
C GLU A 123 -7.10 -2.35 -1.42
N LEU A 124 -6.88 -1.41 -2.34
CA LEU A 124 -7.51 -1.36 -3.66
C LEU A 124 -6.46 -1.76 -4.69
N SER A 125 -6.48 -3.02 -5.08
CA SER A 125 -5.47 -3.63 -5.95
C SER A 125 -5.88 -3.62 -7.42
N ILE A 126 -4.92 -3.37 -8.30
CA ILE A 126 -5.04 -3.57 -9.74
C ILE A 126 -4.02 -4.64 -10.11
N ILE A 127 -4.53 -5.79 -10.53
CA ILE A 127 -3.73 -6.98 -10.82
C ILE A 127 -3.48 -7.04 -12.32
N ILE A 128 -2.20 -7.06 -12.67
CA ILE A 128 -1.70 -7.02 -14.04
C ILE A 128 -0.94 -8.31 -14.29
N SER A 129 -1.20 -8.97 -15.42
CA SER A 129 -0.49 -10.18 -15.85
C SER A 129 -0.03 -10.09 -17.29
N SER A 130 0.80 -11.04 -17.72
CA SER A 130 1.20 -11.20 -19.13
C SER A 130 0.65 -12.51 -19.69
N ASP A 131 0.29 -12.53 -20.98
CA ASP A 131 0.04 -13.77 -21.72
C ASP A 131 1.32 -14.64 -21.85
N TRP A 132 2.50 -14.05 -21.61
CA TRP A 132 3.80 -14.73 -21.61
C TRP A 132 4.08 -15.38 -20.25
N SER A 133 4.82 -16.50 -20.24
CA SER A 133 5.17 -17.19 -19.00
C SER A 133 6.28 -16.47 -18.22
N ASP A 134 6.37 -16.74 -16.92
CA ASP A 134 7.43 -16.22 -16.04
C ASP A 134 8.83 -16.79 -16.37
N ARG A 135 8.94 -17.70 -17.35
CA ARG A 135 10.24 -18.07 -17.95
C ARG A 135 10.71 -17.07 -19.00
N THR A 136 9.79 -16.30 -19.57
CA THR A 136 10.04 -15.40 -20.71
C THR A 136 9.92 -13.92 -20.36
N VAL A 137 9.09 -13.55 -19.38
CA VAL A 137 8.87 -12.16 -18.95
C VAL A 137 8.99 -12.03 -17.44
N THR A 138 9.67 -10.98 -16.97
CA THR A 138 9.61 -10.49 -15.58
C THR A 138 8.92 -9.14 -15.56
N PHE A 139 8.07 -8.89 -14.56
CA PHE A 139 7.69 -7.52 -14.24
C PHE A 139 8.56 -6.98 -13.10
N GLU A 140 9.06 -5.77 -13.26
CA GLU A 140 9.83 -5.05 -12.25
C GLU A 140 9.32 -3.60 -12.16
N LYS A 141 9.54 -2.95 -11.00
CA LYS A 141 9.22 -1.54 -10.82
C LYS A 141 10.21 -0.66 -11.60
N ASP A 142 9.71 0.24 -12.43
CA ASP A 142 10.51 1.30 -13.05
C ASP A 142 11.03 2.26 -11.96
N MET A 143 12.33 2.19 -11.68
CA MET A 143 13.03 3.05 -10.73
C MET A 143 13.53 4.37 -11.34
N ALA A 144 13.24 4.65 -12.62
CA ALA A 144 13.65 5.90 -13.26
C ALA A 144 12.83 7.12 -12.82
N LYS A 145 11.56 6.91 -12.40
CA LYS A 145 10.62 7.97 -11.99
C LYS A 145 9.62 7.47 -10.95
N PRO A 146 9.22 8.30 -9.97
CA PRO A 146 8.25 7.90 -8.96
C PRO A 146 6.87 7.65 -9.58
N ASP A 147 6.11 6.77 -8.94
CA ASP A 147 4.68 6.63 -9.18
C ASP A 147 3.94 7.77 -8.49
N TYR A 148 2.71 8.06 -8.91
CA TYR A 148 1.92 9.15 -8.33
C TYR A 148 0.47 8.75 -8.10
N LEU A 149 -0.17 9.38 -7.13
CA LEU A 149 -1.59 9.23 -6.86
C LEU A 149 -2.21 10.61 -6.63
N ARG A 150 -3.21 10.96 -7.44
CA ARG A 150 -3.88 12.26 -7.39
C ARG A 150 -5.06 12.20 -6.43
N GLN A 151 -4.88 12.71 -5.21
CA GLN A 151 -5.97 12.75 -4.21
C GLN A 151 -7.10 13.74 -4.57
N GLN A 152 -6.80 14.81 -5.30
CA GLN A 152 -7.77 15.87 -5.65
C GLN A 152 -8.94 15.39 -6.50
N THR A 153 -8.76 14.29 -7.23
CA THR A 153 -9.75 13.67 -8.13
C THR A 153 -10.46 12.49 -7.49
N PHE A 154 -10.35 12.30 -6.17
CA PHE A 154 -11.02 11.20 -5.47
C PHE A 154 -12.54 11.42 -5.38
N SER A 155 -13.34 10.44 -5.81
CA SER A 155 -14.82 10.54 -5.87
C SER A 155 -15.48 10.54 -4.49
N SER A 156 -14.93 9.81 -3.52
CA SER A 156 -15.63 9.44 -2.27
C SER A 156 -15.00 9.99 -0.96
N PRO A 157 -14.55 11.25 -0.87
CA PRO A 157 -13.81 11.79 0.29
C PRO A 157 -14.66 11.90 1.58
N ARG A 158 -15.98 11.76 1.47
CA ARG A 158 -16.92 11.77 2.61
C ARG A 158 -16.91 10.45 3.38
N ASP A 159 -16.83 9.33 2.68
CA ASP A 159 -16.90 7.99 3.28
C ASP A 159 -15.51 7.41 3.55
N TRP A 160 -14.52 7.85 2.76
CA TRP A 160 -13.17 7.32 2.75
C TRP A 160 -12.11 8.41 2.86
N VAL A 161 -10.95 8.04 3.39
CA VAL A 161 -9.71 8.83 3.37
C VAL A 161 -8.71 8.08 2.49
N LEU A 162 -8.42 8.64 1.32
CA LEU A 162 -7.40 8.13 0.39
C LEU A 162 -6.01 8.64 0.81
N TYR A 163 -5.04 7.74 0.94
CA TYR A 163 -3.67 8.10 1.32
C TYR A 163 -2.77 8.30 0.09
N PRO A 164 -1.78 9.21 0.13
CA PRO A 164 -1.01 9.64 -1.04
C PRO A 164 0.15 8.68 -1.38
N HIS A 165 -0.06 7.37 -1.25
CA HIS A 165 0.95 6.36 -1.52
C HIS A 165 0.40 5.24 -2.40
N VAL A 166 1.25 4.75 -3.31
CA VAL A 166 0.99 3.57 -4.15
C VAL A 166 2.04 2.54 -3.80
N HIS A 167 1.61 1.31 -3.53
CA HIS A 167 2.52 0.17 -3.38
C HIS A 167 2.48 -0.66 -4.65
N THR A 168 3.63 -1.26 -4.99
CA THR A 168 3.78 -2.10 -6.17
C THR A 168 4.53 -3.36 -5.77
N ASP A 169 3.88 -4.50 -5.92
CA ASP A 169 4.44 -5.81 -5.57
C ASP A 169 4.45 -6.74 -6.79
N THR A 170 5.43 -7.63 -6.84
CA THR A 170 5.62 -8.62 -7.91
C THR A 170 5.33 -10.01 -7.36
N ALA A 171 4.54 -10.78 -8.08
CA ALA A 171 4.23 -12.17 -7.76
C ALA A 171 4.32 -13.05 -9.02
N THR A 172 4.34 -14.36 -8.83
CA THR A 172 4.17 -15.33 -9.92
C THR A 172 2.90 -16.12 -9.61
N GLN A 173 2.00 -16.24 -10.58
CA GLN A 173 0.76 -17.00 -10.45
C GLN A 173 0.88 -18.31 -11.24
N GLU A 174 0.71 -19.43 -10.55
CA GLU A 174 0.56 -20.75 -11.18
C GLU A 174 -0.82 -20.84 -11.85
N GLY A 175 -0.86 -21.33 -13.09
CA GLY A 175 -2.10 -21.50 -13.84
C GLY A 175 -2.77 -22.83 -13.51
N GLU A 176 -4.10 -22.83 -13.33
CA GLU A 176 -4.92 -24.02 -13.02
C GLU A 176 -5.06 -24.99 -14.21
N GLY A 177 -3.95 -25.44 -14.79
CA GLY A 177 -3.89 -26.35 -15.92
C GLY A 177 -3.48 -27.76 -15.53
N LEU A 178 -4.38 -28.74 -15.70
CA LEU A 178 -4.12 -30.19 -15.51
C LEU A 178 -3.17 -30.83 -16.56
N GLY A 179 -2.27 -30.04 -17.16
CA GLY A 179 -1.39 -30.47 -18.26
C GLY A 179 0.09 -30.51 -17.87
N PRO A 180 0.93 -31.28 -18.59
CA PRO A 180 2.36 -31.45 -18.26
C PRO A 180 3.24 -30.20 -18.48
N ASN A 181 2.66 -29.10 -18.95
CA ASN A 181 3.27 -27.77 -18.87
C ASN A 181 2.48 -26.98 -17.84
N ASP A 182 2.93 -27.05 -16.59
CA ASP A 182 2.59 -26.08 -15.56
C ASP A 182 3.01 -24.67 -16.06
N ARG A 183 2.02 -23.80 -16.23
CA ARG A 183 2.20 -22.45 -16.80
C ARG A 183 2.09 -21.42 -15.70
N SER A 184 3.23 -21.03 -15.16
CA SER A 184 3.33 -19.85 -14.32
C SER A 184 3.42 -18.56 -15.15
N TYR A 185 2.69 -17.54 -14.72
CA TYR A 185 2.63 -16.22 -15.36
C TYR A 185 3.13 -15.14 -14.38
N PRO A 186 3.85 -14.12 -14.85
CA PRO A 186 4.29 -13.02 -14.00
C PRO A 186 3.09 -12.12 -13.70
N VAL A 187 2.99 -11.68 -12.44
CA VAL A 187 1.94 -10.81 -11.93
C VAL A 187 2.54 -9.56 -11.29
N TYR A 188 1.95 -8.42 -11.57
CA TYR A 188 2.29 -7.13 -10.98
C TYR A 188 1.04 -6.53 -10.33
N ILE A 189 1.14 -6.19 -9.04
CA ILE A 189 0.03 -5.72 -8.23
C ILE A 189 0.26 -4.25 -7.89
N ILE A 190 -0.66 -3.38 -8.26
CA ILE A 190 -0.63 -1.94 -7.92
C ILE A 190 -1.70 -1.69 -6.85
N THR A 191 -1.29 -1.31 -5.64
CA THR A 191 -2.18 -1.17 -4.47
C THR A 191 -2.27 0.26 -3.97
N ALA A 192 -3.48 0.82 -3.97
CA ALA A 192 -3.82 2.08 -3.31
C ALA A 192 -4.55 1.81 -1.99
N HIS A 193 -4.30 2.62 -0.95
CA HIS A 193 -4.84 2.37 0.40
C HIS A 193 -5.92 3.41 0.77
N VAL A 194 -7.08 2.95 1.22
CA VAL A 194 -8.20 3.78 1.68
C VAL A 194 -8.66 3.38 3.08
N ARG A 195 -8.89 4.35 3.96
CA ARG A 195 -9.39 4.13 5.32
C ARG A 195 -10.80 4.67 5.47
N ARG A 196 -11.72 3.90 6.06
CA ARG A 196 -13.12 4.33 6.25
C ARG A 196 -13.24 5.46 7.27
N ARG A 197 -14.22 6.36 7.07
CA ARG A 197 -14.66 7.34 8.07
C ARG A 197 -15.69 6.73 9.03
N ALA A 198 -15.20 6.05 10.06
CA ALA A 198 -16.00 5.35 11.07
C ALA A 198 -17.06 6.21 11.82
N VAL A 199 -16.90 7.55 11.84
CA VAL A 199 -17.68 8.48 12.68
C VAL A 199 -19.20 8.37 12.47
N HIS A 200 -19.65 8.20 11.23
CA HIS A 200 -21.07 8.04 10.92
C HIS A 200 -21.66 6.79 11.58
N TYR A 201 -20.98 5.64 11.47
CA TYR A 201 -21.42 4.37 12.04
C TYR A 201 -21.33 4.37 13.58
N PHE A 202 -20.37 5.11 14.15
CA PHE A 202 -20.31 5.28 15.60
C PHE A 202 -21.57 5.99 16.13
N TRP A 203 -21.92 7.16 15.59
CA TRP A 203 -23.11 7.89 16.04
C TRP A 203 -24.42 7.20 15.67
N ASN A 204 -24.57 6.75 14.43
CA ASN A 204 -25.86 6.26 13.94
C ASN A 204 -26.11 4.79 14.29
N THR A 205 -25.10 4.01 14.66
CA THR A 205 -25.23 2.58 15.00
C THR A 205 -24.74 2.24 16.41
N ALA A 206 -23.53 2.65 16.81
CA ALA A 206 -23.04 2.30 18.14
C ALA A 206 -23.85 3.00 19.25
N VAL A 207 -24.05 4.32 19.14
CA VAL A 207 -24.80 5.11 20.15
C VAL A 207 -26.29 4.72 20.20
N VAL A 208 -26.93 4.49 19.04
CA VAL A 208 -28.34 4.03 19.01
C VAL A 208 -28.50 2.70 19.75
N MET A 209 -27.59 1.74 19.52
CA MET A 209 -27.61 0.47 20.24
C MET A 209 -27.31 0.64 21.74
N SER A 210 -26.36 1.49 22.14
CA SER A 210 -26.11 1.74 23.56
C SER A 210 -27.34 2.33 24.26
N VAL A 211 -28.10 3.21 23.59
CA VAL A 211 -29.35 3.77 24.13
C VAL A 211 -30.44 2.70 24.25
N LEU A 212 -30.64 1.84 23.25
CA LEU A 212 -31.58 0.71 23.34
C LEU A 212 -31.24 -0.23 24.50
N THR A 213 -29.97 -0.50 24.73
CA THR A 213 -29.50 -1.31 25.86
C THR A 213 -29.66 -0.57 27.20
N ALA A 214 -29.43 0.74 27.26
CA ALA A 214 -29.70 1.53 28.47
C ALA A 214 -31.19 1.57 28.83
N LEU A 215 -32.08 1.60 27.82
CA LEU A 215 -33.53 1.57 28.03
C LEU A 215 -34.01 0.25 28.66
N SER A 216 -33.25 -0.85 28.63
CA SER A 216 -33.66 -2.08 29.33
C SER A 216 -33.71 -1.90 30.84
N PHE A 217 -33.00 -0.92 31.42
CA PHE A 217 -33.11 -0.62 32.85
C PHE A 217 -34.48 -0.06 33.26
N ALA A 218 -35.29 0.42 32.31
CA ALA A 218 -36.66 0.86 32.59
C ALA A 218 -37.56 -0.27 33.13
N SER A 219 -37.22 -1.55 32.89
CA SER A 219 -37.97 -2.67 33.49
C SER A 219 -37.85 -2.72 35.02
N PHE A 220 -36.74 -2.25 35.59
CA PHE A 220 -36.57 -2.24 37.05
C PHE A 220 -37.35 -1.10 37.73
N ALA A 221 -37.84 -0.11 36.98
CA ALA A 221 -38.72 0.95 37.51
C ALA A 221 -40.18 0.48 37.67
N ILE A 222 -40.57 -0.61 37.01
CA ILE A 222 -41.87 -1.27 37.17
C ILE A 222 -41.80 -2.18 38.41
N PRO A 223 -42.80 -2.23 39.30
CA PRO A 223 -42.78 -3.10 40.49
C PRO A 223 -42.59 -4.60 40.16
N PRO A 224 -41.88 -5.40 40.98
CA PRO A 224 -41.58 -6.81 40.69
C PRO A 224 -42.80 -7.72 40.59
N GLN A 225 -43.94 -7.30 41.14
CA GLN A 225 -45.23 -7.99 41.04
C GLN A 225 -45.80 -7.93 39.60
N GLN A 226 -45.42 -6.94 38.80
CA GLN A 226 -45.88 -6.71 37.42
C GLN A 226 -44.92 -7.34 36.40
N THR A 227 -44.64 -8.62 36.55
CA THR A 227 -43.66 -9.34 35.70
C THR A 227 -44.03 -9.32 34.21
N ALA A 228 -45.32 -9.36 33.88
CA ALA A 228 -45.81 -9.29 32.51
C ALA A 228 -45.41 -7.97 31.82
N ASP A 229 -45.52 -6.84 32.53
CA ASP A 229 -45.16 -5.52 32.01
C ASP A 229 -43.63 -5.39 31.87
N ARG A 230 -42.86 -5.88 32.87
CA ARG A 230 -41.40 -5.97 32.80
C ARG A 230 -40.90 -6.74 31.57
N LEU A 231 -41.47 -7.93 31.33
CA LEU A 231 -41.12 -8.76 30.18
C LEU A 231 -41.57 -8.14 28.86
N THR A 232 -42.71 -7.46 28.83
CA THR A 232 -43.19 -6.75 27.64
C THR A 232 -42.19 -5.67 27.22
N VAL A 233 -41.66 -4.89 28.16
CA VAL A 233 -40.62 -3.87 27.88
C VAL A 233 -39.32 -4.51 27.37
N THR A 234 -38.80 -5.57 28.02
CA THR A 234 -37.53 -6.18 27.59
C THR A 234 -37.64 -6.93 26.27
N LEU A 235 -38.73 -7.64 26.01
CA LEU A 235 -38.96 -8.35 24.75
C LEU A 235 -39.22 -7.38 23.59
N LEU A 236 -39.87 -6.24 23.84
CA LEU A 236 -40.00 -5.17 22.84
C LEU A 236 -38.63 -4.59 22.47
N LEU A 237 -37.79 -4.27 23.44
CA LEU A 237 -36.43 -3.77 23.19
C LEU A 237 -35.54 -4.81 22.48
N LEU A 238 -35.72 -6.09 22.80
CA LEU A 238 -35.05 -7.19 22.10
C LEU A 238 -35.47 -7.25 20.62
N LEU A 239 -36.78 -7.17 20.34
CA LEU A 239 -37.33 -7.16 18.98
C LEU A 239 -36.85 -5.94 18.18
N ILE A 240 -36.86 -4.74 18.78
CA ILE A 240 -36.35 -3.52 18.16
C ILE A 240 -34.86 -3.67 17.84
N SER A 241 -34.06 -4.23 18.76
CA SER A 241 -32.62 -4.46 18.56
C SER A 241 -32.34 -5.46 17.42
N VAL A 242 -33.14 -6.53 17.31
CA VAL A 242 -33.08 -7.49 16.19
C VAL A 242 -33.44 -6.83 14.87
N ALA A 243 -34.55 -6.09 14.81
CA ALA A 243 -34.99 -5.36 13.62
C ALA A 243 -33.93 -4.35 13.16
N TYR A 244 -33.35 -3.59 14.10
CA TYR A 244 -32.29 -2.64 13.84
C TYR A 244 -31.00 -3.32 13.32
N LYS A 245 -30.63 -4.49 13.87
CA LYS A 245 -29.53 -5.31 13.33
C LYS A 245 -29.76 -5.65 11.85
N PHE A 246 -30.96 -6.08 11.48
CA PHE A 246 -31.30 -6.36 10.08
C PHE A 246 -31.15 -5.12 9.19
N VAL A 247 -31.63 -3.95 9.62
CA VAL A 247 -31.45 -2.68 8.88
C VAL A 247 -29.96 -2.36 8.66
N THR A 248 -29.12 -2.53 9.67
CA THR A 248 -27.67 -2.32 9.49
C THR A 248 -27.02 -3.34 8.55
N SER A 249 -27.50 -4.59 8.52
CA SER A 249 -26.95 -5.63 7.65
C SER A 249 -27.22 -5.42 6.15
N LEU A 250 -28.19 -4.55 5.79
CA LEU A 250 -28.46 -4.21 4.38
C LEU A 250 -27.36 -3.34 3.74
N HIS A 251 -26.53 -2.69 4.55
CA HIS A 251 -25.50 -1.73 4.11
C HIS A 251 -24.11 -2.37 3.97
N LEU A 252 -24.02 -3.69 4.16
CA LEU A 252 -22.79 -4.48 4.13
C LEU A 252 -22.99 -5.70 3.20
N PRO A 253 -21.97 -6.16 2.47
CA PRO A 253 -22.02 -7.44 1.79
C PRO A 253 -22.22 -8.57 2.81
N ARG A 254 -22.83 -9.68 2.36
CA ARG A 254 -22.98 -10.88 3.19
C ARG A 254 -21.64 -11.60 3.31
N THR A 255 -20.97 -11.43 4.44
CA THR A 255 -19.71 -12.12 4.79
C THR A 255 -19.97 -13.31 5.72
N SER A 256 -19.23 -14.40 5.56
CA SER A 256 -19.33 -15.59 6.44
C SER A 256 -18.76 -15.35 7.85
N TYR A 257 -18.05 -14.24 8.07
CA TYR A 257 -17.49 -13.82 9.34
C TYR A 257 -18.26 -12.62 9.93
N LEU A 258 -18.20 -12.47 11.25
CA LEU A 258 -18.78 -11.34 11.97
C LEU A 258 -17.86 -10.12 11.99
N THR A 259 -18.39 -8.96 11.61
CA THR A 259 -17.68 -7.67 11.75
C THR A 259 -17.52 -7.28 13.22
N PHE A 260 -16.64 -6.33 13.52
CA PHE A 260 -16.51 -5.78 14.87
C PHE A 260 -17.80 -5.09 15.34
N LEU A 261 -18.53 -4.42 14.44
CA LEU A 261 -19.82 -3.82 14.75
C LEU A 261 -20.91 -4.88 15.05
N ASP A 262 -20.96 -5.98 14.30
CA ASP A 262 -21.87 -7.10 14.59
C ASP A 262 -21.61 -7.71 15.96
N LYS A 263 -20.34 -7.87 16.35
CA LYS A 263 -19.95 -8.40 17.68
C LYS A 263 -20.46 -7.50 18.80
N TYR A 264 -20.39 -6.18 18.62
CA TYR A 264 -20.96 -5.21 19.55
C TYR A 264 -22.50 -5.27 19.59
N GLN A 265 -23.17 -5.34 18.43
CA GLN A 265 -24.63 -5.47 18.35
C GLN A 265 -25.14 -6.76 19.01
N LEU A 266 -24.46 -7.90 18.79
CA LEU A 266 -24.80 -9.15 19.46
C LEU A 266 -24.53 -9.08 20.97
N GLY A 267 -23.46 -8.42 21.42
CA GLY A 267 -23.21 -8.21 22.85
C GLY A 267 -24.33 -7.43 23.53
N ASN A 268 -24.80 -6.35 22.92
CA ASN A 268 -25.96 -5.57 23.39
C ASN A 268 -27.27 -6.39 23.38
N LEU A 269 -27.49 -7.22 22.35
CA LEU A 269 -28.65 -8.11 22.25
C LEU A 269 -28.63 -9.16 23.37
N LEU A 270 -27.47 -9.81 23.60
CA LEU A 270 -27.28 -10.76 24.70
C LEU A 270 -27.47 -10.10 26.06
N PHE A 271 -27.06 -8.84 26.23
CA PHE A 271 -27.31 -8.08 27.45
C PHE A 271 -28.81 -7.86 27.70
N ILE A 272 -29.58 -7.44 26.69
CA ILE A 272 -31.04 -7.27 26.83
C ILE A 272 -31.72 -8.60 27.16
N SER A 273 -31.30 -9.71 26.51
CA SER A 273 -31.77 -11.05 26.85
C SER A 273 -31.42 -11.46 28.28
N PHE A 274 -30.24 -11.10 28.78
CA PHE A 274 -29.82 -11.35 30.17
C PHE A 274 -30.70 -10.58 31.17
N ILE A 275 -31.01 -9.31 30.91
CA ILE A 275 -31.96 -8.54 31.75
C ILE A 275 -33.37 -9.17 31.73
N ALA A 276 -33.84 -9.67 30.59
CA ALA A 276 -35.12 -10.40 30.52
C ALA A 276 -35.13 -11.68 31.36
N VAL A 277 -34.01 -12.41 31.42
CA VAL A 277 -33.85 -13.59 32.29
C VAL A 277 -33.85 -13.18 33.77
N LEU A 278 -33.13 -12.13 34.17
CA LEU A 278 -33.17 -11.62 35.55
C LEU A 278 -34.58 -11.20 35.97
N ASN A 279 -35.31 -10.49 35.12
CA ASN A 279 -36.72 -10.13 35.37
C ASN A 279 -37.63 -11.35 35.55
N THR A 280 -37.31 -12.48 34.91
CA THR A 280 -38.05 -13.74 35.08
C THR A 280 -37.70 -14.41 36.42
N ILE A 281 -36.42 -14.44 36.78
CA ILE A 281 -35.93 -15.04 38.05
C ILE A 281 -36.47 -14.28 39.28
N ALA A 282 -36.67 -12.96 39.17
CA ALA A 282 -37.25 -12.11 40.23
C ALA A 282 -38.58 -12.65 40.81
N VAL A 283 -39.36 -13.41 40.04
CA VAL A 283 -40.63 -14.03 40.50
C VAL A 283 -40.38 -15.07 41.59
N ALA A 284 -39.31 -15.84 41.46
CA ALA A 284 -38.98 -16.99 42.33
C ALA A 284 -38.24 -16.59 43.62
N VAL A 285 -37.87 -15.32 43.78
CA VAL A 285 -37.14 -14.82 44.95
C VAL A 285 -38.12 -14.21 45.96
N GLU A 286 -37.93 -14.52 47.24
CA GLU A 286 -38.76 -13.99 48.33
C GLU A 286 -38.46 -12.50 48.60
N SER A 287 -37.18 -12.12 48.66
CA SER A 287 -36.70 -10.75 48.91
C SER A 287 -36.60 -9.90 47.63
N ARG A 288 -37.73 -9.74 46.94
CA ARG A 288 -37.83 -9.14 45.59
C ARG A 288 -37.18 -7.75 45.47
N ASP A 289 -37.46 -6.84 46.38
CA ASP A 289 -36.94 -5.46 46.30
C ASP A 289 -35.40 -5.40 46.46
N THR A 290 -34.85 -6.23 47.34
CA THR A 290 -33.40 -6.39 47.51
C THR A 290 -32.77 -7.03 46.27
N TYR A 291 -33.42 -8.05 45.71
CA TYR A 291 -32.96 -8.71 44.48
C TYR A 291 -32.93 -7.74 43.29
N ASP A 292 -33.98 -6.95 43.10
CA ASP A 292 -34.08 -5.95 42.04
C ASP A 292 -32.98 -4.88 42.17
N MET A 293 -32.74 -4.36 43.38
CA MET A 293 -31.67 -3.39 43.63
C MET A 293 -30.28 -3.99 43.29
N VAL A 294 -30.00 -5.22 43.71
CA VAL A 294 -28.75 -5.92 43.37
C VAL A 294 -28.63 -6.13 41.86
N CYS A 295 -29.70 -6.56 41.18
CA CYS A 295 -29.72 -6.75 39.73
C CYS A 295 -29.55 -5.43 38.96
N LEU A 296 -30.13 -4.33 39.44
CA LEU A 296 -29.98 -3.01 38.86
C LEU A 296 -28.53 -2.52 38.96
N TYR A 297 -27.91 -2.56 40.14
CA TYR A 297 -26.52 -2.12 40.30
C TYR A 297 -25.53 -3.03 39.58
N ALA A 298 -25.72 -4.36 39.63
CA ALA A 298 -24.87 -5.31 38.90
C ALA A 298 -25.03 -5.18 37.38
N GLY A 299 -26.27 -5.00 36.90
CA GLY A 299 -26.57 -4.76 35.49
C GLY A 299 -25.98 -3.43 35.00
N LEU A 300 -26.09 -2.35 35.78
CA LEU A 300 -25.50 -1.05 35.46
C LEU A 300 -23.98 -1.13 35.38
N ALA A 301 -23.34 -1.79 36.35
CA ALA A 301 -21.89 -2.03 36.32
C ALA A 301 -21.47 -2.84 35.08
N LEU A 302 -22.18 -3.91 34.76
CA LEU A 302 -21.92 -4.73 33.57
C LEU A 302 -22.14 -3.94 32.26
N TYR A 303 -23.17 -3.09 32.19
CA TYR A 303 -23.41 -2.19 31.06
C TYR A 303 -22.25 -1.20 30.88
N VAL A 304 -21.81 -0.53 31.95
CA VAL A 304 -20.67 0.39 31.90
C VAL A 304 -19.40 -0.34 31.46
N ILE A 305 -19.12 -1.53 32.00
CA ILE A 305 -17.99 -2.37 31.57
C ILE A 305 -18.09 -2.71 30.07
N LEU A 306 -19.27 -3.12 29.59
CA LEU A 306 -19.49 -3.45 28.18
C LEU A 306 -19.26 -2.24 27.25
N GLN A 307 -19.79 -1.07 27.59
CA GLN A 307 -19.58 0.15 26.78
C GLN A 307 -18.12 0.64 26.84
N CYS A 308 -17.48 0.61 28.02
CA CYS A 308 -16.07 0.96 28.16
C CYS A 308 -15.16 0.00 27.39
N MET A 309 -15.40 -1.31 27.46
CA MET A 309 -14.68 -2.33 26.68
C MET A 309 -14.83 -2.10 25.17
N ALA A 310 -16.06 -1.84 24.69
CA ALA A 310 -16.31 -1.53 23.29
C ALA A 310 -15.56 -0.26 22.83
N GLY A 311 -15.57 0.80 23.67
CA GLY A 311 -14.82 2.03 23.42
C GLY A 311 -13.31 1.82 23.35
N ILE A 312 -12.73 1.13 24.34
CA ILE A 312 -11.29 0.80 24.40
C ILE A 312 -10.87 -0.03 23.20
N LEU A 313 -11.63 -1.07 22.83
CA LEU A 313 -11.35 -1.90 21.65
C LEU A 313 -11.44 -1.09 20.34
N THR A 314 -12.39 -0.15 20.24
CA THR A 314 -12.50 0.75 19.08
C THR A 314 -11.28 1.67 18.96
N LEU A 315 -10.86 2.29 20.07
CA LEU A 315 -9.67 3.15 20.12
C LEU A 315 -8.39 2.37 19.82
N HIS A 316 -8.24 1.17 20.39
CA HIS A 316 -7.09 0.30 20.15
C HIS A 316 -6.99 -0.08 18.66
N LYS A 317 -8.07 -0.56 18.05
CA LYS A 317 -8.11 -0.86 16.61
C LYS A 317 -7.80 0.36 15.75
N HIS A 318 -8.39 1.52 16.09
CA HIS A 318 -8.10 2.76 15.37
C HIS A 318 -6.61 3.14 15.45
N TYR A 319 -5.96 2.93 16.60
CA TYR A 319 -4.52 3.15 16.76
C TYR A 319 -3.68 2.15 15.94
N VAL A 320 -4.02 0.86 15.97
CA VAL A 320 -3.33 -0.19 15.19
C VAL A 320 -3.38 0.11 13.70
N VAL A 321 -4.57 0.37 13.15
CA VAL A 321 -4.78 0.70 11.73
C VAL A 321 -4.01 1.96 11.32
N ASN A 322 -4.03 3.02 12.14
CA ASN A 322 -3.22 4.21 11.88
C ASN A 322 -1.70 3.91 11.95
N GLY A 323 -1.28 2.94 12.77
CA GLY A 323 0.11 2.48 12.87
C GLY A 323 0.57 1.73 11.62
N GLU A 324 -0.25 0.83 11.09
CA GLU A 324 0.02 0.12 9.83
C GLU A 324 0.10 1.08 8.65
N LEU A 325 -0.83 2.04 8.58
CA LEU A 325 -0.88 3.04 7.52
C LEU A 325 0.32 4.00 7.52
N LYS A 326 0.91 4.26 8.70
CA LYS A 326 2.22 4.92 8.82
C LYS A 326 3.37 4.06 8.29
N LYS A 327 3.35 2.72 8.50
CA LYS A 327 4.37 1.81 7.92
C LYS A 327 4.31 1.83 6.39
N PHE A 328 3.11 1.76 5.80
CA PHE A 328 2.91 1.87 4.35
C PHE A 328 3.39 3.23 3.82
N THR A 329 3.00 4.33 4.46
CA THR A 329 3.47 5.68 4.07
C THR A 329 5.00 5.76 4.07
N ARG A 330 5.66 5.26 5.12
CA ARG A 330 7.12 5.23 5.24
C ARG A 330 7.79 4.34 4.17
N LYS A 331 7.21 3.19 3.82
CA LYS A 331 7.72 2.33 2.73
C LYS A 331 7.73 3.07 1.39
N TYR A 332 6.66 3.80 1.10
CA TYR A 332 6.52 4.60 -0.11
C TYR A 332 7.48 5.81 -0.14
N GLU A 333 7.65 6.50 0.99
CA GLU A 333 8.64 7.59 1.13
C GLU A 333 10.07 7.10 0.85
N ILE A 334 10.50 6.00 1.51
CA ILE A 334 11.82 5.38 1.28
C ILE A 334 12.02 5.01 -0.19
N ARG A 335 10.99 4.46 -0.85
CA ARG A 335 11.06 4.09 -2.28
C ARG A 335 11.21 5.32 -3.17
N ASN A 336 10.51 6.41 -2.87
CA ASN A 336 10.63 7.66 -3.62
C ASN A 336 12.00 8.33 -3.41
N ASP A 337 12.54 8.30 -2.19
CA ASP A 337 13.89 8.80 -1.88
C ASP A 337 14.97 8.00 -2.63
N GLU A 338 14.81 6.68 -2.75
CA GLU A 338 15.68 5.81 -3.55
C GLU A 338 15.62 6.18 -5.04
N ILE A 339 14.42 6.38 -5.60
CA ILE A 339 14.24 6.81 -6.99
C ILE A 339 14.86 8.18 -7.26
N GLU A 340 14.62 9.17 -6.39
CA GLU A 340 15.21 10.51 -6.53
C GLU A 340 16.73 10.50 -6.32
N ARG A 341 17.27 9.60 -5.48
CA ARG A 341 18.71 9.37 -5.37
C ARG A 341 19.28 8.82 -6.69
N LEU A 342 18.72 7.74 -7.23
CA LEU A 342 19.17 7.14 -8.49
C LEU A 342 19.07 8.14 -9.66
N ARG A 343 18.05 8.98 -9.65
CA ARG A 343 17.90 10.09 -10.60
C ARG A 343 19.05 11.10 -10.49
N ARG A 344 19.36 11.59 -9.28
CA ARG A 344 20.50 12.52 -9.07
C ARG A 344 21.84 11.90 -9.46
N GLU A 345 22.05 10.62 -9.18
CA GLU A 345 23.25 9.90 -9.62
C GLU A 345 23.34 9.87 -11.15
N ARG A 346 22.25 9.54 -11.88
CA ARG A 346 22.19 9.60 -13.35
C ARG A 346 22.46 11.00 -13.90
N ASP A 347 21.79 12.01 -13.36
CA ASP A 347 21.96 13.42 -13.78
C ASP A 347 23.42 13.88 -13.56
N TRP A 348 24.07 13.47 -12.46
CA TRP A 348 25.48 13.75 -12.18
C TRP A 348 26.44 13.06 -13.15
N TYR A 349 26.22 11.78 -13.48
CA TYR A 349 27.02 11.08 -14.48
C TYR A 349 26.86 11.69 -15.89
N ALA A 350 25.63 12.08 -16.26
CA ALA A 350 25.32 12.73 -17.53
C ALA A 350 25.99 14.11 -17.66
N GLU A 351 26.04 14.88 -16.57
CA GLU A 351 26.73 16.17 -16.57
C GLU A 351 28.26 15.99 -16.63
N ARG A 352 28.79 15.00 -15.91
CA ARG A 352 30.22 14.68 -15.95
C ARG A 352 30.68 14.14 -17.31
N SER A 353 29.83 13.45 -18.07
CA SER A 353 30.17 12.99 -19.42
C SER A 353 30.19 14.11 -20.47
N LYS A 354 29.49 15.22 -20.22
CA LYS A 354 29.49 16.42 -21.10
C LYS A 354 30.73 17.30 -20.89
N GLN A 355 31.40 17.21 -19.73
CA GLN A 355 32.63 17.96 -19.48
C GLN A 355 33.74 17.51 -20.43
N PRO A 356 34.46 18.43 -21.11
CA PRO A 356 35.56 18.07 -21.97
C PRO A 356 36.64 17.36 -21.14
N LYS A 357 37.11 16.21 -21.61
CA LYS A 357 38.23 15.49 -21.00
C LYS A 357 39.44 16.43 -21.01
N THR A 358 39.82 16.95 -19.84
CA THR A 358 41.09 17.65 -19.68
C THR A 358 42.20 16.72 -20.15
N PRO A 359 43.09 17.15 -21.07
CA PRO A 359 44.22 16.32 -21.44
C PRO A 359 45.02 16.02 -20.18
N ALA A 360 45.37 14.74 -19.98
CA ALA A 360 46.21 14.36 -18.85
C ALA A 360 47.50 15.20 -18.89
N PRO A 361 47.96 15.75 -17.75
CA PRO A 361 49.20 16.52 -17.73
C PRO A 361 50.32 15.64 -18.26
N SER A 362 50.93 16.07 -19.37
CA SER A 362 52.07 15.36 -19.95
C SER A 362 53.20 15.37 -18.93
N ILE A 363 53.47 14.22 -18.33
CA ILE A 363 54.62 14.04 -17.45
C ILE A 363 55.87 14.08 -18.33
N ILE A 364 56.39 15.29 -18.55
CA ILE A 364 57.68 15.50 -19.19
C ILE A 364 58.74 15.04 -18.18
N LEU A 365 59.18 13.79 -18.33
CA LEU A 365 60.37 13.28 -17.66
C LEU A 365 61.59 14.03 -18.22
N THR A 366 61.98 15.12 -17.56
CA THR A 366 63.23 15.82 -17.86
C THR A 366 64.42 14.90 -17.53
N PRO A 367 65.30 14.58 -18.50
CA PRO A 367 66.44 13.72 -18.24
C PRO A 367 67.45 14.43 -17.32
N VAL A 368 67.75 13.79 -16.19
CA VAL A 368 68.72 14.30 -15.19
C VAL A 368 70.10 14.37 -15.82
N SER A 369 70.53 15.57 -16.18
CA SER A 369 71.82 15.85 -16.81
C SER A 369 72.67 16.76 -15.93
N ARG A 370 73.28 16.16 -14.89
CA ARG A 370 74.54 16.60 -14.25
C ARG A 370 74.96 15.57 -13.20
N LEU A 371 75.98 14.78 -13.53
CA LEU A 371 76.78 14.06 -12.52
C LEU A 371 77.46 15.11 -11.62
N PRO A 372 77.30 15.07 -10.29
CA PRO A 372 78.03 15.97 -9.40
C PRO A 372 79.52 15.61 -9.44
N LYS A 373 80.37 16.61 -9.76
CA LYS A 373 81.82 16.47 -9.61
C LYS A 373 82.15 16.41 -8.12
N PHE A 374 82.76 15.30 -7.68
CA PHE A 374 83.35 15.24 -6.35
C PHE A 374 84.53 16.21 -6.26
N SER A 375 84.47 17.15 -5.30
CA SER A 375 85.61 17.96 -4.90
C SER A 375 86.35 17.23 -3.79
N ALA A 376 87.63 16.92 -4.00
CA ALA A 376 88.48 16.42 -2.95
C ALA A 376 88.85 17.56 -2.00
N ASN A 377 88.39 17.49 -0.75
CA ASN A 377 89.09 17.91 0.48
C ASN A 377 88.12 17.68 1.65
N GLY A 378 88.52 16.83 2.60
CA GLY A 378 87.69 16.53 3.76
C GLY A 378 87.89 17.54 4.88
N TYR A 379 86.79 18.01 5.49
CA TYR A 379 86.68 18.35 6.92
C TYR A 379 85.20 18.52 7.28
N SER A 380 84.73 17.81 8.31
CA SER A 380 83.39 17.98 8.91
C SER A 380 83.42 19.09 9.96
N PRO A 381 82.25 19.63 10.37
CA PRO A 381 81.88 19.40 11.78
C PRO A 381 80.37 19.23 12.10
N ALA A 382 80.13 18.30 13.02
CA ALA A 382 79.22 18.28 14.19
C ALA A 382 77.77 18.82 14.18
N ARG A 383 76.91 18.07 14.91
CA ARG A 383 75.52 18.37 15.29
C ARG A 383 75.37 19.50 16.33
N GLN A 384 74.32 20.32 16.13
CA GLN A 384 73.33 20.78 17.13
C GLN A 384 71.97 20.88 16.38
N GLY A 385 70.76 20.86 16.97
CA GLY A 385 70.30 20.68 18.35
C GLY A 385 68.77 20.40 18.39
N ALA A 386 68.11 20.49 19.56
CA ALA A 386 66.64 20.53 19.72
C ALA A 386 66.25 21.60 20.77
N PRO A 387 64.98 22.06 20.87
CA PRO A 387 64.03 21.43 21.82
C PRO A 387 62.54 21.43 21.39
N LEU A 388 61.65 20.96 22.30
CA LEU A 388 60.20 20.74 22.13
C LEU A 388 59.31 21.86 22.74
N ALA A 389 58.05 21.95 22.26
CA ALA A 389 56.80 22.33 22.98
C ALA A 389 56.69 23.76 23.63
N SER A 390 55.53 24.39 23.85
CA SER A 390 54.10 24.20 23.47
C SER A 390 53.36 25.59 23.51
N PRO A 391 52.11 25.77 24.01
CA PRO A 391 50.86 25.88 23.25
C PRO A 391 50.16 27.27 23.28
N ASP A 392 48.94 27.33 22.71
CA ASP A 392 47.93 28.41 22.71
C ASP A 392 48.29 29.66 21.85
N ASP A 393 47.38 30.39 21.20
CA ASP A 393 45.95 30.60 21.51
C ASP A 393 45.08 31.08 20.32
N THR A 394 43.75 30.97 20.45
CA THR A 394 42.64 31.72 19.77
C THR A 394 42.30 31.64 18.26
N LEU A 395 41.08 31.11 18.01
CA LEU A 395 39.92 31.69 17.27
C LEU A 395 40.00 32.10 15.78
N GLY A 396 39.02 31.63 14.99
CA GLY A 396 38.80 32.12 13.61
C GLY A 396 37.68 31.47 12.78
N ILE A 397 36.47 31.25 13.33
CA ILE A 397 35.31 30.83 12.49
C ILE A 397 34.82 32.02 11.67
N SER A 398 34.71 31.86 10.33
CA SER A 398 34.04 32.84 9.46
C SER A 398 33.07 32.17 8.49
N ASN A 399 31.78 32.35 8.77
CA ASN A 399 30.68 32.13 7.83
C ASN A 399 30.54 33.34 6.88
N LYS A 400 30.21 33.08 5.60
CA LYS A 400 29.35 33.84 4.65
C LYS A 400 29.70 33.38 3.22
N SER A 401 28.82 32.81 2.39
CA SER A 401 27.41 33.09 1.99
C SER A 401 27.28 34.16 0.90
N TYR A 402 26.27 33.96 0.03
CA TYR A 402 25.88 34.75 -1.16
C TYR A 402 26.78 34.54 -2.40
N VAL A 403 26.26 34.55 -3.63
CA VAL A 403 24.90 34.86 -4.13
C VAL A 403 24.33 33.66 -4.90
#